data_AF-A0A1A2AZ87-F1
#
_entry.id   AF-A0A1A2AZ87-F1
#
_cell.length_a   1.000
_cell.length_b   1.000
_cell.length_c   1.000
_cell.angle_alpha   90.00
_cell.angle_beta   90.00
_cell.angle_gamma   90.00
#
_symmetry.space_group_name_H-M   'P 1'
#
loop_
_entity.id
_entity.type
_entity.pdbx_description
1 polymer ?
#
loop_
_entity_poly.entity_id
_entity_poly.type
_entity_poly.pdbx_seq_one_letter_code
_entity_poly.pdbx_strand_id
1 'polypeptide(L)'
;MALIIWIIIKLIWLIAGAAALVGLFFVVRALVREGLRRAELRAAHRTAVRFRADQQHRGVLRGDDRGIYGVEGAELMRYLYPERGRMRRLLPLRE
;
A
#
# COMPACT_ATOMS: atom_id res chain seq x y z
N MET A 1 34.80 -44.96 -26.50
CA MET A 1 35.43 -43.64 -26.18
C MET A 1 34.49 -42.47 -26.41
N ALA A 2 33.93 -42.25 -27.61
CA ALA A 2 33.04 -41.10 -27.88
C ALA A 2 31.79 -41.02 -26.98
N LEU A 3 31.15 -42.17 -26.69
CA LEU A 3 29.98 -42.25 -25.80
C LEU A 3 30.30 -41.80 -24.36
N ILE A 4 31.47 -42.19 -23.85
CA ILE A 4 31.94 -41.82 -22.51
C ILE A 4 32.21 -40.32 -22.45
N ILE A 5 32.88 -39.76 -23.46
CA ILE A 5 33.14 -38.32 -23.57
C ILE A 5 31.83 -37.54 -23.60
N TRP A 6 30.84 -38.00 -24.39
CA TRP A 6 29.52 -37.37 -24.47
C TRP A 6 28.80 -37.35 -23.11
N ILE A 7 28.84 -38.47 -22.37
CA ILE A 7 28.26 -38.58 -21.03
C ILE A 7 28.95 -37.62 -20.05
N ILE A 8 30.28 -37.55 -20.06
CA ILE A 8 31.04 -36.67 -19.17
C ILE A 8 30.68 -35.20 -19.42
N ILE A 9 30.63 -34.78 -20.68
CA ILE A 9 30.24 -33.41 -21.04
C ILE A 9 28.83 -33.10 -20.52
N LYS A 10 27.88 -34.02 -20.73
CA LYS A 10 26.50 -33.85 -20.24
C LYS A 10 26.42 -33.74 -18.72
N LEU A 11 27.20 -34.53 -17.99
CA LEU A 11 27.26 -34.48 -16.53
C LEU A 11 27.83 -33.16 -16.01
N ILE A 12 28.90 -32.65 -16.64
CA ILE A 12 29.49 -31.36 -16.27
C ILE A 12 28.46 -30.23 -16.46
N TRP A 13 27.76 -30.22 -17.60
CA TRP A 13 26.72 -29.23 -17.87
C TRP A 13 25.53 -29.36 -16.92
N LEU A 14 25.18 -30.57 -16.50
CA LEU A 14 24.14 -30.79 -15.52
C LEU A 14 24.52 -30.19 -14.16
N ILE A 15 25.75 -30.44 -13.70
CA ILE A 15 26.27 -29.89 -12.44
C ILE A 15 26.37 -28.37 -12.52
N ALA A 16 26.89 -27.83 -13.63
CA ALA A 16 26.98 -26.39 -13.85
C ALA A 16 25.60 -25.73 -13.85
N GLY A 17 24.61 -26.35 -14.51
CA GLY A 17 23.23 -25.90 -14.51
C GLY A 17 22.61 -25.89 -13.11
N ALA A 18 22.81 -26.97 -12.34
CA ALA A 18 22.34 -27.05 -10.96
C ALA A 18 22.99 -25.97 -10.08
N ALA A 19 24.31 -25.78 -10.20
CA ALA A 19 25.03 -24.74 -9.46
C ALA A 19 24.53 -23.33 -9.81
N ALA A 20 24.25 -23.07 -11.10
CA ALA A 20 23.70 -21.80 -11.56
C ALA A 20 22.30 -21.55 -10.97
N LEU A 21 21.43 -22.55 -10.92
CA LEU A 21 20.10 -22.43 -10.31
C LEU A 21 20.18 -22.14 -8.81
N VAL A 22 21.08 -22.80 -8.09
CA VAL A 22 21.31 -22.52 -6.67
C VAL A 22 21.82 -21.10 -6.48
N GLY A 23 22.82 -20.67 -7.26
CA GLY A 23 23.33 -19.31 -7.22
C GLY A 23 22.24 -18.27 -7.49
N LEU A 24 21.41 -18.48 -8.51
CA LEU A 24 20.29 -17.61 -8.84
C LEU A 24 19.28 -17.54 -7.69
N PHE A 25 18.96 -18.68 -7.06
CA PHE A 25 18.06 -18.71 -5.91
C PHE A 25 18.58 -17.85 -4.75
N PHE A 26 19.88 -17.92 -4.44
CA PHE A 26 20.48 -17.08 -3.40
C PHE A 26 20.46 -15.59 -3.76
N VAL A 27 20.74 -15.24 -5.01
CA VAL A 27 20.67 -13.85 -5.51
C VAL A 27 19.25 -13.30 -5.39
N VAL A 28 18.25 -14.05 -5.88
CA VAL A 28 16.84 -13.66 -5.78
C VAL A 28 16.42 -13.53 -4.31
N ARG A 29 16.79 -14.48 -3.46
CA ARG A 29 16.51 -14.43 -2.02
C ARG A 29 17.11 -13.19 -1.35
N ALA A 30 18.35 -12.84 -1.70
CA ALA A 30 19.01 -11.65 -1.18
C ALA A 30 18.31 -10.36 -1.63
N LEU A 31 17.95 -10.27 -2.92
CA LEU A 31 17.22 -9.13 -3.48
C LEU A 31 15.83 -8.97 -2.85
N VAL A 32 15.10 -10.08 -2.64
CA VAL A 32 13.79 -10.05 -1.96
C VAL A 32 13.94 -9.58 -0.51
N ARG A 33 14.96 -10.06 0.21
CA ARG A 33 15.20 -9.67 1.60
C ARG A 33 15.55 -8.18 1.73
N GLU A 34 16.34 -7.64 0.81
CA GLU A 34 16.66 -6.22 0.73
C GLU A 34 15.44 -5.38 0.29
N GLY A 35 14.65 -5.90 -0.65
CA GLY A 35 13.41 -5.29 -1.11
C GLY A 35 12.37 -5.18 0.00
N LEU A 36 12.25 -6.20 0.85
CA LEU A 36 11.34 -6.21 2.00
C LEU A 36 11.69 -5.12 3.03
N ARG A 37 12.98 -4.91 3.34
CA ARG A 37 13.41 -3.82 4.23
C ARG A 37 13.00 -2.44 3.70
N ARG A 38 13.10 -2.23 2.38
CA ARG A 38 12.64 -1.00 1.73
C ARG A 38 11.11 -0.92 1.63
N ALA A 39 10.44 -2.06 1.52
CA ALA A 39 9.00 -2.16 1.49
C ALA A 39 8.36 -1.85 2.86
N GLU A 40 9.00 -2.23 3.97
CA GLU A 40 8.54 -1.90 5.33
C GLU A 40 8.51 -0.39 5.58
N LEU A 41 9.55 0.34 5.17
CA LEU A 41 9.57 1.81 5.26
C LEU A 41 8.44 2.46 4.44
N ARG A 42 8.15 1.91 3.26
CA ARG A 42 7.02 2.37 2.43
C ARG A 42 5.66 1.92 2.98
N ALA A 43 5.60 0.78 3.66
CA ALA A 43 4.39 0.26 4.28
C ALA A 43 3.95 1.16 5.44
N ALA A 44 4.88 1.60 6.28
CA ALA A 44 4.60 2.54 7.36
C ALA A 44 4.05 3.88 6.83
N HIS A 45 4.58 4.38 5.71
CA HIS A 45 4.04 5.58 5.09
C HIS A 45 2.62 5.36 4.51
N ARG A 46 2.41 4.23 3.84
CA ARG A 46 1.09 3.88 3.28
C ARG A 46 0.02 3.66 4.35
N THR A 47 0.37 3.06 5.50
CA THR A 47 -0.56 2.90 6.61
C THR A 47 -0.90 4.25 7.24
N ALA A 48 0.07 5.14 7.41
CA ALA A 48 -0.19 6.51 7.88
C ALA A 48 -1.09 7.32 6.94
N VAL A 49 -0.92 7.16 5.62
CA VAL A 49 -1.79 7.80 4.61
C VAL A 49 -3.20 7.22 4.66
N ARG A 50 -3.34 5.89 4.72
CA ARG A 50 -4.66 5.23 4.87
C ARG A 50 -5.38 5.67 6.14
N PHE A 51 -4.68 5.73 7.27
CA PHE A 51 -5.27 6.18 8.52
C PHE A 51 -5.80 7.62 8.44
N ARG A 52 -5.05 8.53 7.79
CA ARG A 52 -5.53 9.90 7.54
C ARG A 52 -6.73 9.95 6.59
N ALA A 53 -6.72 9.16 5.53
CA ALA A 53 -7.85 9.07 4.60
C ALA A 53 -9.10 8.53 5.30
N ASP A 54 -8.99 7.51 6.14
CA ASP A 54 -10.10 6.95 6.91
C ASP A 54 -10.67 7.96 7.90
N GLN A 55 -9.83 8.77 8.54
CA GLN A 55 -10.30 9.84 9.41
C GLN A 55 -11.09 10.90 8.64
N GLN A 56 -10.60 11.32 7.46
CA GLN A 56 -11.32 12.26 6.61
C GLN A 56 -12.65 11.66 6.13
N HIS A 57 -12.65 10.38 5.71
CA HIS A 57 -13.85 9.68 5.26
C HIS A 57 -14.90 9.57 6.38
N ARG A 58 -14.49 9.21 7.60
CA ARG A 58 -15.38 9.22 8.78
C ARG A 58 -15.89 10.62 9.12
N GLY A 59 -15.09 11.67 8.92
CA GLY A 59 -15.53 13.06 9.07
C GLY A 59 -16.69 13.39 8.12
N VAL A 60 -16.54 13.03 6.84
CA VAL A 60 -17.59 13.20 5.82
C VAL A 60 -18.86 12.44 6.21
N LEU A 61 -18.74 11.17 6.63
CA LEU A 61 -19.87 10.36 7.05
C LEU A 61 -20.62 10.91 8.28
N ARG A 62 -19.92 11.61 9.19
CA ARG A 62 -20.54 12.31 10.33
C ARG A 62 -21.16 13.67 9.95
N GLY A 63 -21.24 13.99 8.67
CA GLY A 63 -21.76 15.27 8.18
C GLY A 63 -20.81 16.43 8.45
N ASP A 64 -19.49 16.21 8.37
CA ASP A 64 -18.56 17.31 8.25
C ASP A 64 -18.68 17.92 6.83
N ASP A 65 -19.30 19.10 6.76
CA ASP A 65 -19.52 19.83 5.51
C ASP A 65 -18.20 20.19 4.80
N ARG A 66 -17.07 20.20 5.53
CA ARG A 66 -15.72 20.39 4.96
C ARG A 66 -15.28 19.24 4.06
N GLY A 67 -15.84 18.05 4.26
CA GLY A 67 -15.53 16.87 3.47
C GLY A 67 -16.08 16.90 2.04
N ILE A 68 -17.18 17.61 1.82
CA ILE A 68 -17.85 17.72 0.51
C ILE A 68 -17.48 19.02 -0.21
N TYR A 69 -17.36 20.14 0.51
CA TYR A 69 -17.15 21.45 -0.09
C TYR A 69 -15.74 22.02 0.12
N GLY A 70 -14.87 21.31 0.83
CA GLY A 70 -13.58 21.86 1.29
C GLY A 70 -13.76 22.88 2.41
N VAL A 71 -12.64 23.41 2.90
CA VAL A 71 -12.64 24.34 4.05
C VAL A 71 -13.36 25.65 3.71
N GLU A 72 -13.07 26.21 2.54
CA GLU A 72 -13.64 27.47 2.04
C GLU A 72 -15.13 27.31 1.67
N GLY A 73 -15.50 26.22 0.99
CA GLY A 73 -16.88 25.97 0.63
C GLY A 73 -17.77 25.65 1.84
N ALA A 74 -17.22 25.02 2.88
CA ALA A 74 -17.94 24.81 4.14
C ALA A 74 -18.18 26.12 4.91
N GLU A 75 -17.25 27.07 4.84
CA GLU A 75 -17.41 28.39 5.43
C GLU A 75 -18.45 29.21 4.67
N LEU A 76 -18.41 29.17 3.34
CA LEU A 76 -19.43 29.78 2.48
C LEU A 76 -20.81 29.18 2.74
N MET A 77 -20.94 27.85 2.84
CA MET A 77 -22.23 27.19 3.12
C MET A 77 -22.78 27.54 4.51
N ARG A 78 -21.89 27.76 5.48
CA ARG A 78 -22.27 28.23 6.82
C ARG A 78 -22.79 29.67 6.80
N TYR A 79 -22.19 30.51 5.96
CA TYR A 79 -22.65 31.88 5.74
C TYR A 79 -23.98 31.93 4.98
N LEU A 80 -24.14 31.11 3.93
CA LEU A 80 -25.36 31.07 3.10
C LEU A 80 -26.56 30.47 3.83
N TYR A 81 -26.34 29.49 4.72
CA TYR A 81 -27.40 28.78 5.44
C TYR A 81 -27.14 28.70 6.96
N PRO A 82 -27.25 29.82 7.71
CA PRO A 82 -26.94 29.88 9.13
C PRO A 82 -27.87 28.98 9.99
N GLU A 83 -29.10 28.74 9.55
CA GLU A 83 -30.09 27.92 10.28
C GLU A 83 -29.77 26.42 10.29
N ARG A 84 -28.92 25.91 9.39
CA ARG A 84 -28.49 24.49 9.38
C ARG A 84 -27.69 24.13 10.63
N GLY A 85 -26.89 25.06 11.17
CA GLY A 85 -26.15 24.86 12.42
C GLY A 85 -27.06 24.77 13.64
N ARG A 86 -28.21 25.46 13.62
CA ARG A 86 -29.22 25.46 14.69
C ARG A 86 -30.04 24.17 14.67
N MET A 87 -30.43 23.70 13.48
CA MET A 87 -31.09 22.41 13.26
C MET A 87 -30.23 21.21 13.67
N ARG A 88 -28.92 21.19 13.33
CA ARG A 88 -27.98 20.14 13.75
C ARG A 88 -27.81 20.04 15.27
N ARG A 89 -28.06 21.14 16.00
CA ARG A 89 -28.00 21.19 17.47
C ARG A 89 -29.28 20.65 18.13
N LEU A 90 -30.41 20.71 17.42
CA LEU A 90 -31.73 20.27 17.88
C LEU A 90 -32.03 18.81 17.50
N LEU A 91 -31.43 18.30 16.43
CA LEU A 91 -31.48 16.90 16.00
C LEU A 91 -30.10 16.25 16.23
N PRO A 92 -29.79 15.79 17.45
CA PRO A 92 -28.69 14.84 17.60
C PRO A 92 -29.09 13.61 16.78
N LEU A 93 -28.35 13.33 15.70
CA LEU A 93 -28.50 12.08 14.96
C LEU A 93 -28.34 10.94 15.97
N ARG A 94 -29.47 10.29 16.25
CA ARG A 94 -29.58 9.10 17.09
C ARG A 94 -28.81 7.99 16.36
N GLU A 95 -27.81 7.43 17.04
CA GLU A 95 -27.03 6.28 16.58
C GLU A 95 -27.91 5.07 16.26
#